data_AF-A0A2K1JDX0-F1
#
_entry.id   AF-A0A2K1JDX0-F1
#
_cell.length_a   1.000
_cell.length_b   1.000
_cell.length_c   1.000
_cell.angle_alpha   90.00
_cell.angle_beta   90.00
_cell.angle_gamma   90.00
#
_symmetry.space_group_name_H-M   'P 1'
#
loop_
_entity.id
_entity.type
_entity.pdbx_description
1 polymer ?
#
loop_
_entity_poly.entity_id
_entity_poly.type
_entity_poly.pdbx_seq_one_letter_code
_entity_poly.pdbx_strand_id
1 'polypeptide(L)'
;MFNATHPHFVTGNFTPQNVFLGDQEYGLALDCLVKACTDLLILDSDDSDCKVLLGKRIVEPQPDWWYVGGRMKPGENPEQSIARLVKRELHLLVEPSRFRPLGTHSYAWARRQQAPMDNGTCDISVVLTLVLLPGEADRIHMDVKEYAEFRWFSISEIIASESFHPALQASARDIRRRQCWQKLVGEVQSGCSAVSIAETAKQLVALRNSSN
;
A
#
# COMPACT_ATOMS: atom_id res chain seq x y z
N MET A 1 -11.62 -7.35 8.49
CA MET A 1 -11.60 -8.40 7.45
C MET A 1 -11.13 -7.75 6.16
N PHE A 2 -10.46 -8.50 5.29
CA PHE A 2 -9.98 -7.97 4.00
C PHE A 2 -11.17 -7.80 3.06
N ASN A 3 -11.49 -6.54 2.73
CA ASN A 3 -12.56 -6.23 1.80
C ASN A 3 -12.03 -6.32 0.36
N ALA A 4 -12.92 -6.64 -0.59
CA ALA A 4 -12.58 -6.63 -2.01
C ALA A 4 -12.26 -5.21 -2.51
N THR A 5 -12.93 -4.20 -1.96
CA THR A 5 -12.76 -2.79 -2.29
C THR A 5 -12.80 -1.92 -1.03
N HIS A 6 -12.23 -0.72 -1.10
CA HIS A 6 -12.36 0.28 -0.05
C HIS A 6 -13.69 1.01 -0.22
N PRO A 7 -14.60 1.00 0.78
CA PRO A 7 -15.87 1.71 0.67
C PRO A 7 -15.64 3.20 0.38
N HIS A 8 -16.27 3.70 -0.67
CA HIS A 8 -16.21 5.10 -1.08
C HIS A 8 -17.62 5.58 -1.39
N PHE A 9 -18.10 6.59 -0.65
CA PHE A 9 -19.46 7.09 -0.75
C PHE A 9 -19.43 8.51 -1.28
N VAL A 10 -20.15 8.74 -2.39
CA VAL A 10 -20.31 10.06 -2.99
C VAL A 10 -21.73 10.53 -2.70
N THR A 11 -21.87 11.79 -2.26
CA THR A 11 -23.17 12.42 -2.03
C THR A 11 -23.34 13.60 -2.98
N GLY A 12 -24.55 13.76 -3.54
CA GLY A 12 -24.84 14.79 -4.53
C GLY A 12 -24.01 14.66 -5.81
N ASN A 13 -23.76 15.80 -6.47
CA ASN A 13 -22.98 15.89 -7.71
C ASN A 13 -21.57 16.42 -7.43
N PHE A 14 -20.82 15.71 -6.58
CA PHE A 14 -19.45 16.11 -6.25
C PHE A 14 -18.59 16.19 -7.52
N THR A 15 -17.99 17.36 -7.77
CA THR A 15 -17.08 17.59 -8.89
C THR A 15 -15.71 18.01 -8.35
N PRO A 16 -14.64 17.24 -8.61
CA PRO A 16 -13.31 17.58 -8.11
C PRO A 16 -12.78 18.86 -8.78
N GLN A 17 -12.21 19.76 -7.98
CA GLN A 17 -11.66 21.04 -8.46
C GLN A 17 -10.18 20.98 -8.88
N ASN A 18 -9.50 19.84 -8.66
CA ASN A 18 -8.12 19.55 -9.09
C ASN A 18 -7.13 20.73 -9.04
N VAL A 19 -7.05 21.41 -7.89
CA VAL A 19 -6.15 22.55 -7.68
C VAL A 19 -4.73 22.07 -7.38
N PHE A 20 -3.73 22.67 -8.04
CA PHE A 20 -2.32 22.54 -7.69
C PHE A 20 -1.91 23.75 -6.86
N LEU A 21 -1.56 23.53 -5.59
CA LEU A 21 -1.13 24.59 -4.68
C LEU A 21 0.32 24.96 -4.96
N GLY A 22 0.66 26.25 -4.82
CA GLY A 22 2.05 26.69 -4.77
C GLY A 22 2.75 26.13 -3.53
N ASP A 23 4.09 26.15 -3.53
CA ASP A 23 4.87 25.54 -2.43
C ASP A 23 4.58 26.16 -1.07
N GLN A 24 4.31 27.47 -1.02
CA GLN A 24 3.96 28.17 0.21
C GLN A 24 2.59 27.73 0.74
N GLU A 25 1.55 27.74 -0.09
CA GLU A 25 0.20 27.32 0.31
C GLU A 25 0.17 25.82 0.64
N TYR A 26 0.91 25.01 -0.11
CA TYR A 26 0.99 23.58 0.16
C TYR A 26 1.75 23.29 1.46
N GLY A 27 2.86 24.00 1.73
CA GLY A 27 3.55 23.92 3.01
C GLY A 27 2.64 24.22 4.20
N LEU A 28 1.85 25.31 4.11
CA LEU A 28 0.85 25.64 5.13
C LEU A 28 -0.23 24.57 5.27
N ALA A 29 -0.67 23.97 4.15
CA ALA A 29 -1.63 22.86 4.19
C ALA A 29 -1.05 21.64 4.93
N LEU A 30 0.23 21.32 4.74
CA LEU A 30 0.90 20.23 5.45
C LEU A 30 1.10 20.51 6.94
N ASP A 31 1.16 21.77 7.37
CA ASP A 31 1.18 22.14 8.79
C ASP A 31 -0.19 21.98 9.47
N CYS A 32 -1.28 22.02 8.69
CA CYS A 32 -2.65 22.08 9.23
C CYS A 32 -3.45 20.78 9.01
N LEU A 33 -3.07 19.97 8.03
CA LEU A 33 -3.87 18.85 7.55
C LEU A 33 -3.07 17.55 7.55
N VAL A 34 -3.75 16.47 7.94
CA VAL A 34 -3.27 15.12 7.67
C VAL A 34 -3.69 14.75 6.24
N LYS A 35 -2.72 14.47 5.36
CA LYS A 35 -3.03 14.14 3.96
C LYS A 35 -3.36 12.66 3.79
N ALA A 36 -4.31 12.37 2.90
CA ALA A 36 -4.60 11.00 2.50
C ALA A 36 -3.64 10.55 1.39
N CYS A 37 -3.07 9.36 1.55
CA CYS A 37 -2.15 8.72 0.63
C CYS A 37 -2.61 7.29 0.29
N THR A 38 -2.05 6.74 -0.78
CA THR A 38 -2.15 5.32 -1.11
C THR A 38 -0.77 4.76 -1.35
N ASP A 39 -0.50 3.61 -0.73
CA ASP A 39 0.72 2.83 -0.90
C ASP A 39 0.41 1.49 -1.58
N LEU A 40 1.36 0.93 -2.31
CA LEU A 40 1.19 -0.28 -3.10
C LEU A 40 2.30 -1.30 -2.84
N LEU A 41 1.87 -2.54 -2.63
CA LEU A 41 2.71 -3.73 -2.71
C LEU A 41 2.35 -4.51 -3.98
N ILE A 42 3.31 -4.64 -4.88
CA ILE A 42 3.14 -5.35 -6.16
C ILE A 42 3.61 -6.78 -5.95
N LEU A 43 2.74 -7.75 -6.23
CA LEU A 43 2.97 -9.17 -6.01
C LEU A 43 3.11 -9.89 -7.35
N ASP A 44 3.95 -10.93 -7.39
CA ASP A 44 4.03 -11.85 -8.53
C ASP A 44 2.87 -12.85 -8.54
N SER A 45 2.39 -13.27 -7.36
CA SER A 45 1.22 -14.14 -7.18
C SER A 45 0.46 -13.84 -5.89
N ASP A 46 -0.66 -14.54 -5.67
CA ASP A 46 -1.37 -14.56 -4.39
C ASP A 46 -0.94 -15.72 -3.47
N ASP A 47 0.00 -16.54 -3.93
CA ASP A 47 0.41 -17.76 -3.24
C ASP A 47 1.23 -17.47 -1.99
N SER A 48 1.31 -18.46 -1.10
CA SER A 48 2.02 -18.33 0.16
C SER A 48 3.52 -18.03 0.02
N ASP A 49 4.12 -18.27 -1.13
CA ASP A 49 5.53 -17.99 -1.43
C ASP A 49 5.71 -16.74 -2.32
N CYS A 50 4.66 -15.94 -2.49
CA CYS A 50 4.70 -14.72 -3.30
C CYS A 50 5.88 -13.80 -2.94
N LYS A 51 6.43 -13.16 -3.96
CA LYS A 51 7.40 -12.09 -3.84
C LYS A 51 6.72 -10.74 -4.03
N VAL A 52 7.32 -9.73 -3.42
CA VAL A 52 6.88 -8.34 -3.51
C VAL A 52 7.93 -7.53 -4.26
N LEU A 53 7.52 -6.87 -5.33
CA LEU A 53 8.32 -5.87 -6.01
C LEU A 53 8.19 -4.55 -5.26
N LEU A 54 9.32 -4.07 -4.75
CA LEU A 54 9.41 -2.83 -4.00
C LEU A 54 10.31 -1.84 -4.73
N GLY A 55 9.97 -0.55 -4.64
CA GLY A 55 10.79 0.55 -5.14
C GLY A 55 11.35 1.38 -3.99
N LYS A 56 12.67 1.59 -3.95
CA LYS A 56 13.33 2.40 -2.93
C LYS A 56 13.26 3.88 -3.28
N ARG A 57 12.49 4.66 -2.53
CA ARG A 57 12.31 6.10 -2.75
C ARG A 57 13.57 6.89 -2.41
N ILE A 58 13.81 7.97 -3.15
CA ILE A 58 14.93 8.91 -2.93
C ILE A 58 14.49 10.31 -2.51
N VAL A 59 13.18 10.52 -2.37
CA VAL A 59 12.59 11.82 -2.06
C VAL A 59 12.00 11.85 -0.64
N GLU A 60 11.84 13.05 -0.10
CA GLU A 60 11.12 13.31 1.14
C GLU A 60 9.65 12.85 1.07
N PRO A 61 8.99 12.52 2.20
CA PRO A 61 9.39 12.75 3.59
C PRO A 61 10.21 11.63 4.25
N GLN A 62 10.43 10.53 3.53
CA GLN A 62 11.22 9.39 3.99
C GLN A 62 12.06 8.85 2.82
N PRO A 63 13.24 9.44 2.57
CA PRO A 63 14.22 8.85 1.68
C PRO A 63 14.62 7.49 2.25
N ASP A 64 14.69 6.43 1.43
CA ASP A 64 14.79 5.00 1.80
C ASP A 64 13.47 4.23 1.99
N TRP A 65 12.33 4.91 1.86
CA TRP A 65 11.01 4.26 1.91
C TRP A 65 10.81 3.26 0.75
N TRP A 66 10.41 2.03 1.06
CA TRP A 66 10.21 0.97 0.07
C TRP A 66 8.73 0.74 -0.23
N TYR A 67 8.14 1.61 -1.05
CA TYR A 67 6.78 1.49 -1.57
C TYR A 67 6.64 2.26 -2.87
N VAL A 68 5.70 1.81 -3.71
CA VAL A 68 5.12 2.68 -4.75
C VAL A 68 3.88 3.36 -4.18
N GLY A 69 3.75 4.67 -4.33
CA GLY A 69 2.63 5.36 -3.70
C GLY A 69 2.74 6.88 -3.68
N GLY A 70 1.75 7.51 -3.06
CA GLY A 70 1.69 8.96 -2.96
C GLY A 70 0.31 9.50 -2.61
N ARG A 71 0.20 10.83 -2.67
CA ARG A 71 -0.99 11.57 -2.26
C ARG A 71 -2.20 11.30 -3.17
N MET A 72 -3.35 11.13 -2.55
CA MET A 72 -4.66 11.09 -3.22
C MET A 72 -5.13 12.47 -3.66
N LYS A 73 -5.91 12.55 -4.74
CA LYS A 73 -6.62 13.77 -5.12
C LYS A 73 -8.05 13.77 -4.57
N PRO A 74 -8.64 14.95 -4.27
CA PRO A 74 -10.04 15.02 -3.87
C PRO A 74 -10.96 14.31 -4.88
N GLY A 75 -11.86 13.48 -4.38
CA GLY A 75 -12.81 12.69 -5.18
C GLY A 75 -12.29 11.33 -5.66
N GLU A 76 -10.99 11.02 -5.51
CA GLU A 76 -10.48 9.69 -5.81
C GLU A 76 -10.86 8.71 -4.69
N ASN A 77 -11.27 7.49 -5.05
CA ASN A 77 -11.14 6.35 -4.14
C ASN A 77 -9.68 5.83 -4.14
N PRO A 78 -9.27 5.00 -3.16
CA PRO A 78 -7.90 4.51 -3.08
C PRO A 78 -7.42 3.78 -4.34
N GLU A 79 -8.27 2.96 -4.95
CA GLU A 79 -7.97 2.19 -6.15
C GLU A 79 -7.70 3.10 -7.37
N GLN A 80 -8.47 4.18 -7.53
CA GLN A 80 -8.27 5.19 -8.57
C GLN A 80 -6.98 5.99 -8.35
N SER A 81 -6.72 6.38 -7.11
CA SER A 81 -5.49 7.09 -6.74
C SER A 81 -4.26 6.26 -7.12
N ILE A 82 -4.22 4.99 -6.70
CA ILE A 82 -3.06 4.15 -6.97
C ILE A 82 -2.95 3.77 -8.45
N ALA A 83 -4.05 3.56 -9.18
CA ALA A 83 -4.02 3.35 -10.62
C ALA A 83 -3.38 4.54 -11.36
N ARG A 84 -3.70 5.77 -10.96
CA ARG A 84 -3.08 6.99 -11.50
C ARG A 84 -1.58 7.04 -11.18
N LEU A 85 -1.20 6.72 -9.96
CA LEU A 85 0.20 6.75 -9.51
C LEU A 85 1.04 5.68 -10.24
N VAL A 86 0.54 4.45 -10.36
CA VAL A 86 1.17 3.37 -11.12
C VAL A 86 1.35 3.74 -12.58
N LYS A 87 0.34 4.34 -13.21
CA LYS A 87 0.47 4.84 -14.59
C LYS A 87 1.55 5.90 -14.72
N ARG A 88 1.62 6.84 -13.75
CA ARG A 88 2.60 7.93 -13.75
C ARG A 88 4.03 7.44 -13.52
N GLU A 89 4.22 6.58 -12.53
CA GLU A 89 5.54 6.26 -11.97
C GLU A 89 6.13 4.96 -12.51
N LEU A 90 5.29 4.05 -12.98
CA LEU A 90 5.69 2.72 -13.50
C LEU A 90 5.35 2.55 -14.98
N HIS A 91 4.69 3.52 -15.60
CA HIS A 91 4.16 3.47 -16.97
C HIS A 91 3.25 2.27 -17.25
N LEU A 92 2.64 1.70 -16.21
CA LEU A 92 1.76 0.55 -16.32
C LEU A 92 0.29 0.99 -16.22
N LEU A 93 -0.53 0.63 -17.21
CA LEU A 93 -1.97 0.87 -17.17
C LEU A 93 -2.65 -0.32 -16.49
N VAL A 94 -3.28 -0.07 -15.33
CA VAL A 94 -3.96 -1.09 -14.52
C VAL A 94 -5.37 -0.61 -14.20
N GLU A 95 -6.36 -1.48 -14.43
CA GLU A 95 -7.74 -1.21 -14.05
C GLU A 95 -7.88 -1.09 -12.52
N PRO A 96 -8.56 -0.05 -11.99
CA PRO A 96 -8.70 0.16 -10.54
C PRO A 96 -9.23 -1.07 -9.78
N SER A 97 -10.12 -1.86 -10.39
CA SER A 97 -10.71 -3.05 -9.76
C SER A 97 -9.71 -4.18 -9.44
N ARG A 98 -8.47 -4.12 -9.95
CA ARG A 98 -7.41 -5.10 -9.66
C ARG A 98 -6.65 -4.80 -8.37
N PHE A 99 -6.74 -3.57 -7.86
CA PHE A 99 -6.12 -3.21 -6.60
C PHE A 99 -7.00 -3.68 -5.44
N ARG A 100 -6.39 -4.33 -4.45
CA ARG A 100 -7.09 -4.86 -3.28
C ARG A 100 -6.59 -4.17 -2.02
N PRO A 101 -7.46 -3.56 -1.22
CA PRO A 101 -7.07 -2.99 0.07
C PRO A 101 -6.45 -4.06 0.98
N LEU A 102 -5.40 -3.66 1.68
CA LEU A 102 -4.68 -4.50 2.63
C LEU A 102 -4.86 -3.98 4.06
N GLY A 103 -4.63 -2.69 4.26
CA GLY A 103 -4.65 -2.07 5.58
C GLY A 103 -4.55 -0.55 5.51
N THR A 104 -4.40 0.08 6.66
CA THR A 104 -4.25 1.52 6.77
C THR A 104 -3.22 1.84 7.83
N HIS A 105 -2.33 2.79 7.52
CA HIS A 105 -1.32 3.28 8.44
C HIS A 105 -1.46 4.78 8.63
N SER A 106 -1.09 5.24 9.83
CA SER A 106 -0.86 6.66 10.11
C SER A 106 0.63 6.91 10.21
N TYR A 107 1.10 7.98 9.59
CA TYR A 107 2.50 8.38 9.63
C TYR A 107 2.64 9.81 10.13
N ALA A 108 3.67 10.04 10.92
CA ALA A 108 4.14 11.36 11.30
C ALA A 108 5.63 11.44 10.94
N TRP A 109 5.94 12.19 9.89
CA TRP A 109 7.29 12.32 9.37
C TRP A 109 7.92 13.60 9.88
N ALA A 110 9.18 13.53 10.31
CA ALA A 110 9.91 14.70 10.79
C ALA A 110 10.30 15.67 9.67
N ARG A 111 10.30 15.22 8.41
CA ARG A 111 10.67 16.02 7.24
C ARG A 111 9.55 16.07 6.21
N ARG A 112 9.65 17.04 5.29
CA ARG A 112 8.84 17.15 4.08
C ARG A 112 9.63 17.85 2.98
N GLN A 113 9.12 17.77 1.74
CA GLN A 113 9.74 18.41 0.58
C GLN A 113 9.55 19.93 0.56
N GLN A 114 8.40 20.43 1.04
CA GLN A 114 8.06 21.86 1.04
C GLN A 114 8.62 22.58 2.27
N ALA A 115 8.94 23.87 2.12
CA ALA A 115 9.41 24.70 3.23
C ALA A 115 8.31 25.00 4.28
N PRO A 116 8.66 25.22 5.56
CA PRO A 116 9.92 24.79 6.18
C PRO A 116 10.00 23.26 6.21
N MET A 117 11.12 22.69 5.77
CA MET A 117 11.24 21.23 5.61
C MET A 117 11.18 20.48 6.94
N ASP A 118 11.65 21.10 8.01
CA ASP A 118 11.72 20.50 9.35
C ASP A 118 10.38 20.53 10.11
N ASN A 119 9.34 21.13 9.54
CA ASN A 119 7.99 21.05 10.09
C ASN A 119 7.37 19.65 9.91
N GLY A 120 7.94 18.82 9.02
CA GLY A 120 7.42 17.50 8.77
C GLY A 120 6.07 17.48 8.04
N THR A 121 5.45 16.31 8.02
CA THR A 121 4.10 16.09 7.48
C THR A 121 3.46 14.84 8.09
N CYS A 122 2.13 14.85 8.20
CA CYS A 122 1.36 13.72 8.70
C CYS A 122 0.44 13.14 7.61
N ASP A 123 0.36 11.81 7.56
CA ASP A 123 -0.33 11.10 6.49
C ASP A 123 -1.22 9.99 7.07
N ILE A 124 -2.37 9.75 6.45
CA ILE A 124 -3.07 8.46 6.54
C ILE A 124 -2.94 7.78 5.18
N SER A 125 -2.37 6.58 5.15
CA SER A 125 -2.17 5.82 3.93
C SER A 125 -3.02 4.56 3.90
N VAL A 126 -3.81 4.39 2.84
CA VAL A 126 -4.44 3.09 2.53
C VAL A 126 -3.43 2.26 1.75
N VAL A 127 -3.03 1.13 2.30
CA VAL A 127 -2.12 0.19 1.64
C VAL A 127 -2.95 -0.75 0.77
N LEU A 128 -2.60 -0.87 -0.51
CA LEU A 128 -3.20 -1.78 -1.47
C LEU A 128 -2.18 -2.81 -1.96
N THR A 129 -2.68 -3.87 -2.57
CA THR A 129 -1.85 -4.82 -3.32
C THR A 129 -2.32 -4.95 -4.75
N LEU A 130 -1.39 -5.25 -5.65
CA LEU A 130 -1.67 -5.62 -7.04
C LEU A 130 -0.95 -6.93 -7.34
N VAL A 131 -1.64 -7.94 -7.88
CA VAL A 131 -0.98 -9.11 -8.48
C VAL A 131 -0.78 -8.82 -9.96
N LEU A 132 0.47 -8.95 -10.43
CA LEU A 132 0.81 -8.74 -11.83
C LEU A 132 0.29 -9.89 -12.69
N LEU A 133 -0.19 -9.55 -13.89
CA LEU A 133 -0.46 -10.52 -14.94
C LEU A 133 0.82 -10.90 -15.68
N PRO A 134 0.85 -12.05 -16.37
CA PRO A 134 2.00 -12.42 -17.20
C PRO A 134 2.44 -11.29 -18.15
N GLY A 135 3.74 -10.99 -18.16
CA GLY A 135 4.34 -9.93 -18.97
C GLY A 135 4.07 -8.50 -18.50
N GLU A 136 3.41 -8.27 -17.36
CA GLU A 136 3.32 -6.91 -16.78
C GLU A 136 4.61 -6.48 -16.10
N ALA A 137 5.32 -7.41 -15.44
CA ALA A 137 6.59 -7.12 -14.78
C ALA A 137 7.61 -6.51 -15.76
N ASP A 138 7.69 -7.07 -16.97
CA ASP A 138 8.62 -6.61 -18.03
C ASP A 138 8.27 -5.24 -18.60
N ARG A 139 7.04 -4.76 -18.37
CA ARG A 139 6.55 -3.45 -18.86
C ARG A 139 6.70 -2.34 -17.84
N ILE A 140 7.14 -2.64 -16.63
CA ILE A 140 7.37 -1.64 -15.59
C ILE A 140 8.58 -0.78 -15.98
N HIS A 141 8.35 0.53 -16.08
CA HIS A 141 9.40 1.53 -16.28
C HIS A 141 9.43 2.46 -15.08
N MET A 142 10.48 2.36 -14.28
CA MET A 142 10.64 3.13 -13.05
C MET A 142 10.92 4.60 -13.34
N ASP A 143 10.22 5.50 -12.66
CA ASP A 143 10.60 6.92 -12.59
C ASP A 143 11.87 7.09 -11.74
N VAL A 144 13.00 7.30 -12.41
CA VAL A 144 14.32 7.50 -11.81
C VAL A 144 14.43 8.77 -10.95
N LYS A 145 13.45 9.68 -11.00
CA LYS A 145 13.38 10.85 -10.11
C LYS A 145 12.78 10.52 -8.75
N GLU A 146 11.99 9.46 -8.67
CA GLU A 146 11.30 9.04 -7.44
C GLU A 146 12.03 7.88 -6.75
N TYR A 147 12.70 7.03 -7.54
CA TYR A 147 13.24 5.75 -7.06
C TYR A 147 14.70 5.51 -7.46
N ALA A 148 15.48 4.96 -6.53
CA ALA A 148 16.86 4.52 -6.78
C ALA A 148 16.90 3.13 -7.43
N GLU A 149 16.06 2.21 -6.97
CA GLU A 149 16.08 0.81 -7.39
C GLU A 149 14.74 0.13 -7.18
N PHE A 150 14.48 -0.90 -7.98
CA PHE A 150 13.37 -1.84 -7.82
C PHE A 150 13.90 -3.25 -7.62
N ARG A 151 13.35 -3.98 -6.65
CA ARG A 151 13.77 -5.35 -6.36
C ARG A 151 12.61 -6.20 -5.83
N TRP A 152 12.64 -7.48 -6.19
CA TRP A 152 11.78 -8.51 -5.65
C TRP A 152 12.31 -9.02 -4.30
N PHE A 153 11.44 -9.07 -3.31
CA PHE A 153 11.72 -9.61 -1.98
C PHE A 153 10.68 -10.64 -1.58
N SER A 154 11.10 -11.68 -0.88
CA SER A 154 10.14 -12.56 -0.20
C SER A 154 9.50 -11.85 0.99
N ILE A 155 8.28 -12.23 1.35
CA ILE A 155 7.61 -11.73 2.56
C ILE A 155 8.46 -11.98 3.81
N SER A 156 9.15 -13.13 3.87
CA SER A 156 9.99 -13.50 5.01
C SER A 156 11.24 -12.62 5.12
N GLU A 157 11.89 -12.28 4.00
CA GLU A 157 12.99 -11.29 3.99
C GLU A 157 12.53 -9.93 4.49
N ILE A 158 11.34 -9.47 4.06
CA ILE A 158 10.82 -8.18 4.50
C ILE A 158 10.61 -8.16 6.02
N ILE A 159 9.98 -9.20 6.57
CA ILE A 159 9.66 -9.28 8.00
C ILE A 159 10.92 -9.40 8.87
N ALA A 160 11.95 -10.11 8.40
CA ALA A 160 13.17 -10.38 9.16
C ALA A 160 14.23 -9.26 9.06
N SER A 161 14.10 -8.35 8.09
CA SER A 161 15.09 -7.30 7.84
C SER A 161 15.01 -6.18 8.88
N GLU A 162 16.14 -5.85 9.50
CA GLU A 162 16.28 -4.68 10.38
C GLU A 162 16.35 -3.35 9.61
N SER A 163 16.58 -3.39 8.29
CA SER A 163 16.76 -2.19 7.47
C SER A 163 15.46 -1.65 6.87
N PHE A 164 14.40 -2.47 6.83
CA PHE A 164 13.11 -1.98 6.33
C PHE A 164 12.36 -1.23 7.41
N HIS A 165 11.66 -0.17 6.99
CA HIS A 165 10.79 0.57 7.90
C HIS A 165 9.72 -0.35 8.51
N PRO A 166 9.40 -0.24 9.81
CA PRO A 166 8.42 -1.10 10.50
C PRO A 166 7.05 -1.18 9.83
N ALA A 167 6.59 -0.11 9.19
CA ALA A 167 5.34 -0.08 8.42
C ALA A 167 5.33 -1.07 7.23
N LEU A 168 6.46 -1.24 6.55
CA LEU A 168 6.58 -2.22 5.48
C LEU A 168 6.51 -3.64 6.02
N GLN A 169 7.20 -3.90 7.13
CA GLN A 169 7.10 -5.18 7.84
C GLN A 169 5.66 -5.47 8.29
N ALA A 170 4.95 -4.45 8.80
CA ALA A 170 3.54 -4.56 9.17
C ALA A 170 2.68 -4.96 7.97
N SER A 171 2.88 -4.33 6.81
CA SER A 171 2.16 -4.71 5.58
C SER A 171 2.51 -6.11 5.08
N ALA A 172 3.78 -6.53 5.21
CA ALA A 172 4.19 -7.89 4.87
C ALA A 172 3.53 -8.93 5.79
N ARG A 173 3.40 -8.64 7.10
CA ARG A 173 2.58 -9.45 8.02
C ARG A 173 1.10 -9.43 7.62
N ASP A 174 0.57 -8.31 7.16
CA ASP A 174 -0.80 -8.23 6.65
C ASP A 174 -1.07 -9.11 5.43
N ILE A 175 -0.10 -9.24 4.53
CA ILE A 175 -0.20 -10.18 3.41
C ILE A 175 -0.36 -11.62 3.94
N ARG A 176 0.43 -12.02 4.95
CA ARG A 176 0.29 -13.34 5.61
C ARG A 176 -1.08 -13.50 6.26
N ARG A 177 -1.57 -12.47 6.95
CA ARG A 177 -2.91 -12.46 7.56
C ARG A 177 -3.99 -12.65 6.49
N ARG A 178 -3.87 -11.99 5.34
CA ARG A 178 -4.81 -12.12 4.22
C ARG A 178 -4.80 -13.52 3.62
N GLN A 179 -3.63 -14.09 3.36
CA GLN A 179 -3.50 -15.45 2.84
C GLN A 179 -4.13 -16.48 3.80
N CYS A 180 -3.84 -16.35 5.09
CA CYS A 180 -4.44 -17.22 6.12
C CYS A 180 -5.96 -17.05 6.20
N TRP A 181 -6.46 -15.81 6.09
CA TRP A 181 -7.90 -15.54 6.02
C TRP A 181 -8.55 -16.17 4.77
N GLN A 182 -7.94 -16.04 3.59
CA GLN A 182 -8.44 -16.65 2.36
C GLN A 182 -8.47 -18.17 2.46
N LYS A 183 -7.43 -18.79 3.04
CA LYS A 183 -7.41 -20.22 3.34
C LYS A 183 -8.58 -20.62 4.25
N LEU A 184 -8.79 -19.88 5.34
CA LEU A 184 -9.90 -20.13 6.27
C LEU A 184 -11.26 -20.06 5.57
N VAL A 185 -11.49 -19.04 4.74
CA VAL A 185 -12.71 -18.90 3.94
C VAL A 185 -12.89 -20.09 3.00
N GLY A 186 -11.82 -20.51 2.30
CA GLY A 186 -11.85 -21.66 1.40
C GLY A 186 -12.16 -22.98 2.11
N GLU A 187 -11.58 -23.21 3.29
CA GLU A 187 -11.84 -24.40 4.12
C GLU A 187 -13.31 -24.44 4.58
N VAL A 188 -13.86 -23.30 5.00
CA VAL A 188 -15.28 -23.20 5.41
C VAL A 188 -16.20 -23.47 4.21
N GLN A 189 -15.93 -22.86 3.06
CA GLN A 189 -16.76 -23.01 1.85
C GLN A 189 -16.71 -24.43 1.27
N SER A 190 -15.57 -25.10 1.39
CA SER A 190 -15.37 -26.46 0.88
C SER A 190 -15.87 -27.55 1.84
N GLY A 191 -16.41 -27.17 3.00
CA GLY A 191 -16.91 -28.13 4.00
C GLY A 191 -15.80 -28.95 4.66
N CYS A 192 -14.61 -28.38 4.84
CA CYS A 192 -13.51 -29.04 5.55
C CYS A 192 -13.89 -29.37 7.01
N SER A 193 -13.12 -30.25 7.65
CA SER A 193 -13.39 -30.67 9.02
C SER A 193 -13.31 -29.48 9.99
N ALA A 194 -14.12 -29.54 11.06
CA ALA A 194 -14.08 -28.54 12.13
C ALA A 194 -12.68 -28.39 12.75
N VAL A 195 -11.89 -29.46 12.78
CA VAL A 195 -10.50 -29.46 13.26
C VAL A 195 -9.62 -28.60 12.35
N SER A 196 -9.67 -28.82 11.03
CA SER A 196 -8.89 -28.03 10.05
C SER A 196 -9.21 -26.53 10.15
N ILE A 197 -10.51 -26.21 10.17
CA ILE A 197 -10.99 -24.82 10.29
C ILE A 197 -10.49 -24.19 11.59
N ALA A 198 -10.56 -24.91 12.71
CA ALA A 198 -10.08 -24.43 14.01
C ALA A 198 -8.56 -24.21 14.03
N GLU A 199 -7.78 -25.06 13.36
CA GLU A 199 -6.33 -24.91 13.23
C GLU A 199 -5.96 -23.67 12.42
N THR A 200 -6.58 -23.46 11.26
CA THR A 200 -6.35 -22.26 10.43
C THR A 200 -6.80 -20.99 11.16
N ALA A 201 -7.93 -21.02 11.89
CA ALA A 201 -8.38 -19.90 12.71
C ALA A 201 -7.37 -19.55 13.83
N LYS A 202 -6.80 -20.56 14.51
CA LYS A 202 -5.74 -20.35 15.51
C LYS A 202 -4.49 -19.71 14.90
N GLN A 203 -4.08 -20.17 13.71
CA GLN A 203 -2.95 -19.58 12.98
C GLN A 203 -3.21 -18.10 12.65
N LEU A 204 -4.41 -17.76 12.19
CA LEU A 204 -4.78 -16.37 11.90
C LEU A 204 -4.70 -15.47 13.14
N VAL A 205 -5.19 -15.96 14.29
CA VAL A 205 -5.11 -15.24 15.57
C VAL A 205 -3.66 -15.08 16.02
N ALA A 206 -2.84 -16.11 15.89
CA ALA A 206 -1.42 -16.05 16.24
C ALA A 206 -0.69 -14.97 15.42
N LEU A 207 -0.93 -14.91 14.11
CA LEU A 207 -0.36 -13.87 13.22
C LEU A 207 -0.76 -12.45 13.62
N ARG A 208 -1.93 -12.26 14.23
CA ARG A 208 -2.36 -10.95 14.73
C ARG A 208 -1.59 -10.52 15.97
N ASN A 209 -1.30 -11.46 16.87
CA ASN A 209 -0.64 -11.17 18.15
C ASN A 209 0.89 -10.99 18.01
N SER A 210 1.50 -11.48 16.94
CA SER A 210 2.92 -11.25 16.61
C SER A 210 3.22 -9.85 16.02
N SER A 211 2.28 -8.91 16.11
CA SER A 211 2.38 -7.56 15.52
C SER A 211 2.71 -6.45 16.53
N ASN A 212 3.19 -6.79 17.73
CA ASN A 212 3.69 -5.84 18.72
C ASN A 212 5.21 -5.89 18.80
#